data_AF-A0A482X0Z5-F1
#
_entry.id   AF-A0A482X0Z5-F1
#
_cell.length_a   1.000
_cell.length_b   1.000
_cell.length_c   1.000
_cell.angle_alpha   90.00
_cell.angle_beta   90.00
_cell.angle_gamma   90.00
#
_symmetry.space_group_name_H-M   'P 1'
#
loop_
_entity.id
_entity.type
_entity.pdbx_description
1 polymer ?
#
loop_
_entity_poly.entity_id
_entity_poly.type
_entity_poly.pdbx_seq_one_letter_code
_entity_poly.pdbx_strand_id
1 'polypeptide(L)'
;MESIDFTAQDCYKNLISDLHSGSSLLPVQTLYDLHQRHVIHFPAYASFLCDDVLIDLANNLMDYAETENLKFVAELVASIINAEIIDSPGCELLLETITKIITVKTLKEGGECDLLRILTVERGILPLGLKKLFLNIVHVLLTFGNDDSKEYNEASYLTAALTTQVKFWNRNRQKFTGTKLVQQLSKKLREEEVFDRLWTVVTDGNAAWNSVFQVSSVIVDRTSFPVFKKCVERRLIEAVDERNMTQAIVALALLRGFCSGASDYGNWNAALLNLFPAQAAFVFYVDCLSHIVPLEPTICLKVHVNKVPPAPQGAHSALADYLALVRARLSELQETTDWGGLFGDDDNQQDVHRVLAHFQANRQVPAAVMEAAIFRKDYYERVFLRRVIQVANGGAGGEGEGRSQAAAAAQLLTSLYQCGKCPPGIYREWAGAKGGI
;
A
#
# COMPACT_ATOMS: atom_id res chain seq x y z
N MET A 1 -10.95 27.65 -60.96
CA MET A 1 -11.53 27.70 -59.60
C MET A 1 -13.00 27.40 -59.74
N GLU A 2 -13.35 26.12 -59.86
CA GLU A 2 -14.74 25.68 -59.76
C GLU A 2 -15.00 25.37 -58.30
N SER A 3 -15.99 26.05 -57.71
CA SER A 3 -16.47 25.78 -56.37
C SER A 3 -17.28 24.49 -56.39
N ILE A 4 -16.68 23.40 -55.93
CA ILE A 4 -17.42 22.17 -55.70
C ILE A 4 -18.13 22.32 -54.35
N ASP A 5 -19.42 22.58 -54.42
CA ASP A 5 -20.34 22.63 -53.29
C ASP A 5 -20.71 21.18 -52.93
N PHE A 6 -19.81 20.49 -52.23
CA PHE A 6 -20.09 19.16 -51.68
C PHE A 6 -21.01 19.35 -50.47
N THR A 7 -22.29 19.01 -50.63
CA THR A 7 -23.20 18.95 -49.50
C THR A 7 -22.68 17.91 -48.49
N ALA A 8 -22.73 18.22 -47.19
CA ALA A 8 -22.21 17.34 -46.13
C ALA A 8 -22.78 15.90 -46.20
N GLN A 9 -23.93 15.74 -46.85
CA GLN A 9 -24.64 14.48 -47.05
C GLN A 9 -23.98 13.57 -48.11
N ASP A 10 -23.35 14.14 -49.14
CA ASP A 10 -22.61 13.39 -50.17
C ASP A 10 -21.22 12.97 -49.67
N CYS A 11 -20.57 13.82 -48.87
CA CYS A 11 -19.39 13.41 -48.10
C CYS A 11 -19.73 12.27 -47.15
N TYR A 12 -20.88 12.31 -46.47
CA TYR A 12 -21.31 11.25 -45.55
C TYR A 12 -21.54 9.91 -46.26
N LYS A 13 -22.16 9.91 -47.44
CA LYS A 13 -22.38 8.69 -48.25
C LYS A 13 -21.08 8.11 -48.81
N ASN A 14 -20.18 8.96 -49.31
CA ASN A 14 -18.89 8.50 -49.84
C ASN A 14 -17.98 8.00 -48.72
N LEU A 15 -17.96 8.67 -47.57
CA LEU A 15 -17.23 8.21 -46.38
C LEU A 15 -17.76 6.85 -45.93
N ILE A 16 -19.09 6.69 -45.82
CA ILE A 16 -19.70 5.41 -45.45
C ILE A 16 -19.42 4.32 -46.49
N SER A 17 -19.40 4.64 -47.78
CA SER A 17 -19.06 3.70 -48.86
C SER A 17 -17.61 3.22 -48.76
N ASP A 18 -16.67 4.13 -48.53
CA ASP A 18 -15.26 3.80 -48.35
C ASP A 18 -15.02 3.03 -47.04
N LEU A 19 -15.80 3.34 -45.99
CA LEU A 19 -15.75 2.63 -44.71
C LEU A 19 -16.32 1.21 -44.77
N HIS A 20 -17.35 0.95 -45.58
CA HIS A 20 -17.85 -0.42 -45.83
C HIS A 20 -16.82 -1.29 -46.58
N SER A 21 -15.80 -0.67 -47.22
CA SER A 21 -14.70 -1.40 -47.85
C SER A 21 -13.59 -1.83 -46.88
N GLY A 22 -13.68 -1.45 -45.58
CA GLY A 22 -12.85 -1.97 -44.50
C GLY A 22 -11.36 -1.64 -44.55
N SER A 23 -10.91 -0.71 -45.40
CA SER A 23 -9.50 -0.66 -45.80
C SER A 23 -8.63 0.45 -45.17
N SER A 24 -9.19 1.48 -44.52
CA SER A 24 -8.34 2.47 -43.82
C SER A 24 -9.06 3.24 -42.72
N LEU A 25 -8.43 3.32 -41.54
CA LEU A 25 -8.83 4.23 -40.48
C LEU A 25 -8.52 5.67 -40.93
N LEU A 26 -9.49 6.59 -40.83
CA LEU A 26 -9.21 8.02 -40.92
C LEU A 26 -8.19 8.43 -39.83
N PRO A 27 -7.29 9.38 -40.10
CA PRO A 27 -6.40 9.91 -39.06
C PRO A 27 -7.19 10.36 -37.82
N VAL A 28 -6.65 10.10 -36.63
CA VAL A 28 -7.28 10.41 -35.32
C VAL A 28 -7.75 11.88 -35.25
N GLN A 29 -6.95 12.81 -35.77
CA GLN A 29 -7.31 14.22 -35.87
C GLN A 29 -8.51 14.48 -36.80
N THR A 30 -8.61 13.77 -37.93
CA THR A 30 -9.73 13.90 -38.86
C THR A 30 -11.03 13.37 -38.25
N LEU A 31 -10.96 12.24 -37.54
CA LEU A 31 -12.10 11.71 -36.78
C LEU A 31 -12.57 12.71 -35.72
N TYR A 32 -11.63 13.38 -35.03
CA TYR A 32 -11.96 14.43 -34.07
C TYR A 32 -12.68 15.60 -34.71
N ASP A 33 -12.12 16.16 -35.79
CA ASP A 33 -12.67 17.34 -36.46
C ASP A 33 -14.08 17.06 -37.01
N LEU A 34 -14.32 15.85 -37.54
CA LEU A 34 -15.63 15.41 -38.00
C LEU A 34 -16.61 15.23 -36.84
N HIS A 35 -16.16 14.70 -35.70
CA HIS A 35 -17.00 14.55 -34.51
C HIS A 35 -17.40 15.91 -33.92
N GLN A 36 -16.45 16.83 -33.77
CA GLN A 36 -16.71 18.20 -33.26
C GLN A 36 -17.65 19.00 -34.14
N ARG A 37 -17.66 18.73 -35.45
CA ARG A 37 -18.60 19.34 -36.41
C ARG A 37 -19.95 18.62 -36.46
N HIS A 38 -20.18 17.63 -35.61
CA HIS A 38 -21.37 16.76 -35.61
C HIS A 38 -21.62 16.05 -36.95
N VAL A 39 -20.57 15.86 -37.77
CA VAL A 39 -20.66 15.18 -39.06
C VAL A 39 -20.74 13.67 -38.85
N ILE A 40 -20.01 13.15 -37.86
CA ILE A 40 -20.08 11.72 -37.48
C ILE A 40 -20.54 11.57 -36.03
N HIS A 41 -21.49 10.66 -35.80
CA HIS A 41 -21.83 10.20 -34.46
C HIS A 41 -20.90 9.03 -34.10
N PHE A 42 -19.84 9.34 -33.35
CA PHE A 42 -18.75 8.40 -33.13
C PHE A 42 -19.16 7.07 -32.46
N PRO A 43 -20.08 7.02 -31.48
CA PRO A 43 -20.57 5.73 -30.95
C PRO A 43 -21.19 4.83 -32.03
N ALA A 44 -21.88 5.42 -33.01
CA ALA A 44 -22.45 4.65 -34.12
C ALA A 44 -21.32 4.18 -35.05
N TYR A 45 -20.34 5.03 -35.34
CA TYR A 45 -19.16 4.67 -36.12
C TYR A 45 -18.32 3.54 -35.48
N ALA A 46 -18.09 3.62 -34.17
CA ALA A 46 -17.35 2.63 -33.40
C ALA A 46 -17.97 1.23 -33.49
N SER A 47 -19.31 1.14 -33.54
CA SER A 47 -20.03 -0.13 -33.67
C SER A 47 -19.79 -0.87 -35.01
N PHE A 48 -19.22 -0.18 -36.01
CA PHE A 48 -18.89 -0.75 -37.31
C PHE A 48 -17.38 -0.99 -37.52
N LEU A 49 -16.52 -0.65 -36.55
CA LEU A 49 -15.09 -0.86 -36.70
C LEU A 49 -14.76 -2.35 -36.57
N CYS A 50 -13.99 -2.88 -37.52
CA CYS A 50 -13.37 -4.20 -37.37
C CYS A 50 -12.15 -4.12 -36.43
N ASP A 51 -11.69 -5.27 -35.96
CA ASP A 51 -10.58 -5.35 -35.00
C ASP A 51 -9.28 -4.74 -35.53
N ASP A 52 -8.96 -4.92 -36.80
CA ASP A 52 -7.74 -4.36 -37.41
C ASP A 52 -7.72 -2.83 -37.29
N VAL A 53 -8.88 -2.20 -37.47
CA VAL A 53 -9.06 -0.75 -37.39
C VAL A 53 -8.94 -0.25 -35.95
N LEU A 54 -9.39 -1.03 -34.97
CA LEU A 54 -9.22 -0.72 -33.55
C LEU A 54 -7.74 -0.85 -33.10
N ILE A 55 -7.02 -1.84 -33.66
CA ILE A 55 -5.58 -2.01 -33.44
C ILE A 55 -4.80 -0.81 -34.01
N ASP A 56 -5.11 -0.40 -35.23
CA ASP A 56 -4.49 0.77 -35.86
C ASP A 56 -4.79 2.06 -35.07
N LEU A 57 -6.02 2.22 -34.59
CA LEU A 57 -6.39 3.35 -33.73
C LEU A 57 -5.59 3.35 -32.43
N ALA A 58 -5.44 2.20 -31.78
CA ALA A 58 -4.65 2.07 -30.55
C ALA A 58 -3.18 2.47 -30.77
N ASN A 59 -2.56 2.02 -31.87
CA ASN A 59 -1.17 2.37 -32.19
C ASN A 59 -1.00 3.88 -32.42
N ASN A 60 -1.93 4.52 -33.14
CA ASN A 60 -1.87 5.96 -33.43
C ASN A 60 -2.25 6.85 -32.23
N LEU A 61 -3.00 6.32 -31.25
CA LEU A 61 -3.42 7.07 -30.07
C LEU A 61 -2.27 7.43 -29.13
N MET A 62 -1.21 6.60 -29.07
CA MET A 62 -0.02 6.88 -28.26
C MET A 62 0.66 8.16 -28.73
N ASP A 63 0.93 8.27 -30.04
CA ASP A 63 1.55 9.44 -30.65
C ASP A 63 0.68 10.70 -30.50
N TYR A 64 -0.65 10.53 -30.58
CA TYR A 64 -1.58 11.65 -30.44
C TYR A 64 -1.71 12.14 -28.99
N ALA A 65 -1.68 11.24 -28.01
CA ALA A 65 -1.83 11.60 -26.60
C ALA A 65 -0.70 12.50 -26.05
N GLU A 66 0.48 12.49 -26.69
CA GLU A 66 1.57 13.40 -26.41
C GLU A 66 1.25 14.86 -26.79
N THR A 67 0.28 15.08 -27.69
CA THR A 67 -0.10 16.39 -28.25
C THR A 67 -1.25 17.11 -27.53
N GLU A 68 -1.48 16.76 -26.25
CA GLU A 68 -2.33 17.47 -25.27
C GLU A 68 -3.87 17.33 -25.33
N ASN A 69 -4.50 16.73 -26.36
CA ASN A 69 -5.96 16.65 -26.40
C ASN A 69 -6.57 15.41 -25.71
N LEU A 70 -6.36 15.29 -24.40
CA LEU A 70 -6.89 14.19 -23.58
C LEU A 70 -8.43 14.09 -23.62
N LYS A 71 -9.13 15.23 -23.72
CA LYS A 71 -10.60 15.28 -23.73
C LYS A 71 -11.17 14.49 -24.90
N PHE A 72 -10.62 14.65 -26.10
CA PHE A 72 -11.03 13.87 -27.26
C PHE A 72 -10.80 12.38 -27.04
N VAL A 73 -9.62 12.01 -26.53
CA VAL A 73 -9.30 10.61 -26.23
C VAL A 73 -10.36 10.05 -25.29
N ALA A 74 -10.73 10.72 -24.21
CA ALA A 74 -11.81 10.24 -23.32
C ALA A 74 -13.18 10.12 -23.99
N GLU A 75 -13.58 11.07 -24.84
CA GLU A 75 -14.86 11.01 -25.56
C GLU A 75 -14.89 9.83 -26.55
N LEU A 76 -13.76 9.59 -27.23
CA LEU A 76 -13.52 8.44 -28.10
C LEU A 76 -13.63 7.12 -27.32
N VAL A 77 -12.91 7.03 -26.20
CA VAL A 77 -12.90 5.88 -25.30
C VAL A 77 -14.30 5.58 -24.78
N ALA A 78 -14.99 6.59 -24.25
CA ALA A 78 -16.33 6.46 -23.71
C ALA A 78 -17.31 5.92 -24.76
N SER A 79 -17.18 6.41 -26.00
CA SER A 79 -18.03 5.98 -27.11
C SER A 79 -17.81 4.52 -27.50
N ILE A 80 -16.55 4.06 -27.52
CA ILE A 80 -16.20 2.66 -27.84
C ILE A 80 -16.64 1.73 -26.71
N ILE A 81 -16.39 2.13 -25.47
CA ILE A 81 -16.82 1.41 -24.28
C ILE A 81 -18.35 1.26 -24.21
N ASN A 82 -19.09 2.30 -24.57
CA ASN A 82 -20.56 2.30 -24.56
C ASN A 82 -21.15 1.47 -25.72
N ALA A 83 -20.38 1.16 -26.76
CA ALA A 83 -20.81 0.29 -27.86
C ALA A 83 -20.77 -1.20 -27.48
N GLU A 84 -20.34 -1.56 -26.26
CA GLU A 84 -20.27 -2.93 -25.71
C GLU A 84 -19.41 -3.94 -26.49
N ILE A 85 -18.51 -3.47 -27.37
CA ILE A 85 -17.53 -4.30 -28.09
C ILE A 85 -16.33 -4.57 -27.16
N ILE A 86 -16.50 -5.28 -26.05
CA ILE A 86 -15.50 -5.27 -24.95
C ILE A 86 -14.51 -6.46 -25.01
N ASP A 87 -14.84 -7.49 -25.78
CA ASP A 87 -14.12 -8.78 -25.79
C ASP A 87 -13.33 -9.03 -27.07
N SER A 88 -13.22 -8.04 -27.96
CA SER A 88 -12.41 -8.17 -29.17
C SER A 88 -10.95 -7.78 -28.93
N PRO A 89 -9.96 -8.48 -29.52
CA PRO A 89 -8.54 -8.17 -29.39
C PRO A 89 -8.19 -6.69 -29.63
N GLY A 90 -8.82 -6.06 -30.62
CA GLY A 90 -8.59 -4.64 -30.92
C GLY A 90 -9.06 -3.72 -29.78
N CYS A 91 -10.20 -4.02 -29.17
CA CYS A 91 -10.68 -3.27 -28.01
C CYS A 91 -9.84 -3.50 -26.76
N GLU A 92 -9.30 -4.69 -26.54
CA GLU A 92 -8.37 -4.95 -25.43
C GLU A 92 -7.09 -4.15 -25.56
N LEU A 93 -6.47 -4.17 -26.74
CA LEU A 93 -5.26 -3.38 -27.02
C LEU A 93 -5.53 -1.88 -26.85
N LEU A 94 -6.67 -1.42 -27.35
CA LEU A 94 -7.08 -0.03 -27.20
C LEU A 94 -7.22 0.36 -25.71
N LEU A 95 -7.94 -0.44 -24.92
CA LEU A 95 -8.12 -0.22 -23.47
C LEU A 95 -6.79 -0.23 -22.72
N GLU A 96 -5.86 -1.12 -23.08
CA GLU A 96 -4.51 -1.17 -22.52
C GLU A 96 -3.72 0.12 -22.84
N THR A 97 -3.74 0.55 -24.10
CA THR A 97 -3.08 1.79 -24.54
C THR A 97 -3.62 3.01 -23.81
N ILE A 98 -4.95 3.13 -23.72
CA ILE A 98 -5.60 4.22 -22.98
C ILE A 98 -5.20 4.18 -21.51
N THR A 99 -5.19 2.98 -20.91
CA THR A 99 -4.81 2.80 -19.51
C THR A 99 -3.37 3.30 -19.27
N LYS A 100 -2.44 2.96 -20.16
CA LYS A 100 -1.05 3.44 -20.08
C LYS A 100 -0.97 4.95 -20.20
N ILE A 101 -1.64 5.54 -21.19
CA ILE A 101 -1.71 7.00 -21.39
C ILE A 101 -2.23 7.69 -20.13
N ILE A 102 -3.39 7.27 -19.65
CA ILE A 102 -4.04 7.85 -18.46
C ILE A 102 -3.12 7.73 -17.26
N THR A 103 -2.59 6.53 -16.99
CA THR A 103 -1.82 6.27 -15.77
C THR A 103 -0.50 7.05 -15.79
N VAL A 104 0.28 6.96 -16.87
CA VAL A 104 1.58 7.64 -16.99
C VAL A 104 1.42 9.16 -16.95
N LYS A 105 0.48 9.71 -17.70
CA LYS A 105 0.26 11.17 -17.75
C LYS A 105 -0.26 11.71 -16.42
N THR A 106 -1.24 11.04 -15.83
CA THR A 106 -1.79 11.42 -14.52
C THR A 106 -0.70 11.39 -13.44
N LEU A 107 0.17 10.37 -13.44
CA LEU A 107 1.28 10.30 -12.48
C LEU A 107 2.33 11.40 -12.72
N LYS A 108 2.63 11.78 -13.97
CA LYS A 108 3.51 12.93 -14.27
C LYS A 108 2.90 14.27 -13.80
N GLU A 109 1.59 14.41 -13.84
CA GLU A 109 0.86 15.64 -13.49
C GLU A 109 0.45 15.72 -12.00
N GLY A 110 1.03 14.87 -11.14
CA GLY A 110 0.78 14.93 -9.69
C GLY A 110 -0.50 14.20 -9.22
N GLY A 111 -1.02 13.28 -10.03
CA GLY A 111 -2.05 12.31 -9.66
C GLY A 111 -3.48 12.70 -9.96
N GLU A 112 -3.75 13.91 -10.47
CA GLU A 112 -5.11 14.36 -10.76
C GLU A 112 -5.50 13.99 -12.19
N CYS A 113 -6.55 13.19 -12.35
CA CYS A 113 -7.04 12.79 -13.66
C CYS A 113 -8.37 13.47 -13.98
N ASP A 114 -8.34 14.52 -14.80
CA ASP A 114 -9.57 15.14 -15.30
C ASP A 114 -10.39 14.19 -16.18
N LEU A 115 -9.74 13.24 -16.84
CA LEU A 115 -10.42 12.24 -17.67
C LEU A 115 -11.33 11.33 -16.85
N LEU A 116 -10.93 10.92 -15.65
CA LEU A 116 -11.82 10.14 -14.77
C LEU A 116 -13.04 10.94 -14.32
N ARG A 117 -12.97 12.27 -14.29
CA ARG A 117 -14.13 13.13 -14.03
C ARG A 117 -15.07 13.15 -15.24
N ILE A 118 -14.52 13.22 -16.45
CA ILE A 118 -15.29 13.25 -17.71
C ILE A 118 -15.94 11.90 -18.00
N LEU A 119 -15.24 10.80 -17.73
CA LEU A 119 -15.71 9.42 -17.92
C LEU A 119 -16.77 9.00 -16.87
N THR A 120 -17.59 9.93 -16.37
CA THR A 120 -18.65 9.61 -15.41
C THR A 120 -19.98 9.37 -16.09
N VAL A 121 -20.60 8.23 -15.76
CA VAL A 121 -22.00 7.97 -16.11
C VAL A 121 -22.88 8.56 -15.01
N GLU A 122 -23.73 9.51 -15.37
CA GLU A 122 -24.74 10.14 -14.47
C GLU A 122 -25.76 9.12 -13.91
N ARG A 123 -25.78 7.88 -14.43
CA ARG A 123 -26.82 6.88 -14.20
C ARG A 123 -26.36 5.65 -13.39
N GLY A 124 -25.62 5.85 -12.31
CA GLY A 124 -25.51 4.90 -11.17
C GLY A 124 -24.84 3.52 -11.39
N ILE A 125 -24.76 3.01 -12.62
CA ILE A 125 -24.11 1.74 -12.98
C ILE A 125 -23.01 2.07 -14.00
N LEU A 126 -21.79 1.62 -13.70
CA LEU A 126 -20.63 1.80 -14.57
C LEU A 126 -20.75 0.81 -15.76
N PRO A 127 -20.71 1.28 -17.03
CA PRO A 127 -20.65 0.40 -18.19
C PRO A 127 -19.49 -0.60 -18.09
N LEU A 128 -19.68 -1.82 -18.60
CA LEU A 128 -18.72 -2.91 -18.44
C LEU A 128 -17.31 -2.54 -18.95
N GLY A 129 -17.21 -1.88 -20.11
CA GLY A 129 -15.91 -1.46 -20.65
C GLY A 129 -15.24 -0.38 -19.80
N LEU A 130 -16.02 0.51 -19.15
CA LEU A 130 -15.48 1.55 -18.28
C LEU A 130 -14.99 0.97 -16.96
N LYS A 131 -15.71 -0.04 -16.45
CA LYS A 131 -15.26 -0.85 -15.34
C LYS A 131 -13.97 -1.61 -15.68
N LYS A 132 -13.87 -2.22 -16.86
CA LYS A 132 -12.65 -2.89 -17.34
C LYS A 132 -11.48 -1.90 -17.41
N LEU A 133 -11.70 -0.70 -17.95
CA LEU A 133 -10.71 0.38 -17.97
C LEU A 133 -10.22 0.76 -16.56
N PHE A 134 -11.14 1.03 -15.63
CA PHE A 134 -10.76 1.44 -14.27
C PHE A 134 -10.00 0.34 -13.53
N LEU A 135 -10.39 -0.92 -13.70
CA LEU A 135 -9.66 -2.07 -13.15
C LEU A 135 -8.29 -2.26 -13.80
N ASN A 136 -8.13 -1.93 -15.09
CA ASN A 136 -6.84 -1.93 -15.77
C ASN A 136 -5.93 -0.81 -15.24
N ILE A 137 -6.47 0.37 -14.93
CA ILE A 137 -5.69 1.44 -14.26
C ILE A 137 -5.22 0.98 -12.88
N VAL A 138 -6.10 0.34 -12.09
CA VAL A 138 -5.69 -0.29 -10.82
C VAL A 138 -4.60 -1.33 -11.04
N HIS A 139 -4.74 -2.20 -12.04
CA HIS A 139 -3.72 -3.19 -12.39
C HIS A 139 -2.36 -2.54 -12.67
N VAL A 140 -2.31 -1.54 -13.56
CA VAL A 140 -1.08 -0.83 -13.90
C VAL A 140 -0.49 -0.14 -12.67
N LEU A 141 -1.31 0.45 -11.80
CA LEU A 141 -0.80 1.05 -10.56
C LEU A 141 -0.17 0.02 -9.62
N LEU A 142 -0.70 -1.20 -9.55
CA LEU A 142 -0.18 -2.28 -8.70
C LEU A 142 1.09 -2.93 -9.27
N THR A 143 1.32 -2.81 -10.58
CA THR A 143 2.53 -3.29 -11.28
C THR A 143 3.51 -2.16 -11.60
N PHE A 144 3.15 -0.90 -11.29
CA PHE A 144 3.95 0.29 -11.54
C PHE A 144 5.23 0.25 -10.70
N GLY A 145 6.39 0.50 -11.31
CA GLY A 145 7.69 0.49 -10.62
C GLY A 145 8.53 -0.78 -10.78
N ASN A 146 8.11 -1.71 -11.66
CA ASN A 146 9.00 -2.78 -12.14
C ASN A 146 10.08 -2.28 -13.12
N ASP A 147 10.08 -0.99 -13.48
CA ASP A 147 11.17 -0.35 -14.22
C ASP A 147 12.38 -0.07 -13.32
N ASP A 148 13.57 -0.32 -13.85
CA ASP A 148 14.93 -0.30 -13.24
C ASP A 148 15.36 0.98 -12.50
N SER A 149 14.45 1.92 -12.22
CA SER A 149 14.72 3.07 -11.36
C SER A 149 14.95 2.62 -9.91
N LYS A 150 16.21 2.70 -9.47
CA LYS A 150 16.69 2.25 -8.15
C LYS A 150 15.99 2.89 -6.95
N GLU A 151 15.26 3.98 -7.14
CA GLU A 151 14.66 4.77 -6.06
C GLU A 151 13.34 4.18 -5.52
N TYR A 152 12.63 3.36 -6.29
CA TYR A 152 11.28 2.86 -5.94
C TYR A 152 11.18 1.34 -5.71
N ASN A 153 12.29 0.60 -5.87
CA ASN A 153 12.26 -0.86 -6.05
C ASN A 153 12.74 -1.69 -4.84
N GLU A 154 12.70 -1.14 -3.61
CA GLU A 154 13.17 -1.86 -2.41
C GLU A 154 12.42 -3.19 -2.15
N ALA A 155 11.19 -3.33 -2.66
CA ALA A 155 10.32 -4.48 -2.42
C ALA A 155 9.74 -5.02 -3.75
N SER A 156 10.59 -5.48 -4.66
CA SER A 156 10.12 -6.15 -5.90
C SER A 156 9.54 -7.54 -5.63
N TYR A 157 10.08 -8.26 -4.64
CA TYR A 157 9.69 -9.63 -4.30
C TYR A 157 8.96 -9.72 -2.96
N LEU A 158 8.13 -10.74 -2.79
CA LEU A 158 7.39 -11.01 -1.55
C LEU A 158 8.32 -11.08 -0.32
N THR A 159 9.50 -11.68 -0.44
CA THR A 159 10.48 -11.77 0.66
C THR A 159 10.98 -10.38 1.10
N ALA A 160 11.28 -9.51 0.14
CA ALA A 160 11.67 -8.12 0.41
C ALA A 160 10.50 -7.29 0.96
N ALA A 161 9.28 -7.55 0.47
CA ALA A 161 8.05 -6.94 0.95
C ALA A 161 7.81 -7.25 2.42
N LEU A 162 7.93 -8.53 2.83
CA LEU A 162 7.80 -8.97 4.23
C LEU A 162 8.82 -8.26 5.13
N THR A 163 10.08 -8.17 4.68
CA THR A 163 11.17 -7.56 5.47
C THR A 163 11.00 -6.06 5.67
N THR A 164 10.47 -5.36 4.68
CA THR A 164 10.35 -3.89 4.68
C THR A 164 8.97 -3.40 5.12
N GLN A 165 8.05 -4.31 5.43
CA GLN A 165 6.63 -4.01 5.59
C GLN A 165 6.30 -2.97 6.67
N VAL A 166 7.08 -2.96 7.75
CA VAL A 166 6.88 -2.00 8.86
C VAL A 166 7.17 -0.57 8.46
N LYS A 167 8.02 -0.35 7.44
CA LYS A 167 8.20 0.99 6.86
C LYS A 167 6.86 1.52 6.35
N PHE A 168 5.95 0.64 5.90
CA PHE A 168 4.67 1.00 5.31
C PHE A 168 3.59 1.38 6.33
N TRP A 169 3.62 0.83 7.54
CA TRP A 169 2.74 1.30 8.64
C TRP A 169 2.92 2.80 8.91
N ASN A 170 4.14 3.30 8.74
CA ASN A 170 4.46 4.72 8.88
C ASN A 170 4.25 5.54 7.59
N ARG A 171 4.01 4.89 6.44
CA ARG A 171 3.85 5.54 5.12
C ARG A 171 2.48 6.11 4.83
N ASN A 172 1.49 5.95 5.73
CA ASN A 172 0.28 6.79 5.72
C ASN A 172 0.60 8.31 5.77
N ARG A 173 1.87 8.69 5.96
CA ARG A 173 2.40 10.06 5.94
C ARG A 173 3.27 10.40 4.72
N GLN A 174 3.55 9.47 3.80
CA GLN A 174 4.33 9.76 2.59
C GLN A 174 3.43 10.16 1.41
N LYS A 175 3.90 11.10 0.59
CA LYS A 175 3.18 11.55 -0.62
C LYS A 175 3.32 10.50 -1.72
N PHE A 176 2.31 9.67 -1.93
CA PHE A 176 2.20 8.84 -3.12
C PHE A 176 1.61 9.66 -4.26
N THR A 177 2.32 9.77 -5.39
CA THR A 177 1.88 10.59 -6.53
C THR A 177 0.53 10.12 -7.09
N GLY A 178 0.23 8.82 -7.03
CA GLY A 178 -1.06 8.27 -7.46
C GLY A 178 -2.20 8.42 -6.44
N THR A 179 -2.02 9.12 -5.31
CA THR A 179 -3.04 9.18 -4.24
C THR A 179 -4.37 9.70 -4.76
N LYS A 180 -4.36 10.83 -5.47
CA LYS A 180 -5.58 11.43 -6.03
C LYS A 180 -6.27 10.50 -7.02
N LEU A 181 -5.50 9.84 -7.90
CA LEU A 181 -6.00 8.88 -8.88
C LEU A 181 -6.67 7.68 -8.20
N VAL A 182 -6.02 7.08 -7.21
CA VAL A 182 -6.59 5.96 -6.43
C VAL A 182 -7.85 6.39 -5.68
N GLN A 183 -7.87 7.59 -5.10
CA GLN A 183 -9.08 8.13 -4.46
C GLN A 183 -10.24 8.35 -5.45
N GLN A 184 -9.94 8.77 -6.69
CA GLN A 184 -10.96 8.90 -7.74
C GLN A 184 -11.51 7.53 -8.17
N LEU A 185 -10.65 6.55 -8.38
CA LEU A 185 -11.04 5.17 -8.75
C LEU A 185 -11.85 4.48 -7.65
N SER A 186 -11.45 4.66 -6.38
CA SER A 186 -12.12 4.06 -5.22
C SER A 186 -13.56 4.58 -5.02
N LYS A 187 -13.88 5.77 -5.54
CA LYS A 187 -15.26 6.31 -5.55
C LYS A 187 -16.14 5.69 -6.64
N LYS A 188 -15.56 4.97 -7.60
CA LYS A 188 -16.23 4.45 -8.79
C LYS A 188 -16.29 2.93 -8.85
N LEU A 189 -15.35 2.25 -8.20
CA LEU A 189 -15.27 0.80 -8.12
C LEU A 189 -15.77 0.30 -6.77
N ARG A 190 -16.27 -0.94 -6.74
CA ARG A 190 -16.56 -1.61 -5.47
C ARG A 190 -15.27 -2.08 -4.82
N GLU A 191 -15.22 -2.06 -3.49
CA GLU A 191 -14.05 -2.45 -2.71
C GLU A 191 -13.61 -3.88 -3.02
N GLU A 192 -14.56 -4.81 -3.19
CA GLU A 192 -14.27 -6.21 -3.54
C GLU A 192 -13.66 -6.36 -4.93
N GLU A 193 -14.04 -5.52 -5.90
CA GLU A 193 -13.50 -5.58 -7.26
C GLU A 193 -12.05 -5.11 -7.30
N VAL A 194 -11.74 -4.07 -6.52
CA VAL A 194 -10.38 -3.59 -6.33
C VAL A 194 -9.55 -4.65 -5.60
N PHE A 195 -10.11 -5.29 -4.58
CA PHE A 195 -9.46 -6.38 -3.87
C PHE A 195 -9.19 -7.58 -4.78
N ASP A 196 -10.15 -8.05 -5.57
CA ASP A 196 -9.98 -9.20 -6.46
C ASP A 196 -8.91 -8.92 -7.52
N ARG A 197 -8.84 -7.68 -8.03
CA ARG A 197 -7.76 -7.27 -8.93
C ARG A 197 -6.40 -7.29 -8.23
N LEU A 198 -6.33 -6.76 -7.01
CA LEU A 198 -5.12 -6.76 -6.21
C LEU A 198 -4.65 -8.19 -5.90
N TRP A 199 -5.56 -9.06 -5.47
CA TRP A 199 -5.29 -10.47 -5.19
C TRP A 199 -4.69 -11.17 -6.41
N THR A 200 -5.32 -11.02 -7.58
CA THR A 200 -4.84 -11.59 -8.85
C THR A 200 -3.39 -11.16 -9.13
N VAL A 201 -3.09 -9.86 -9.02
CA VAL A 201 -1.75 -9.33 -9.30
C VAL A 201 -0.69 -9.89 -8.36
N VAL A 202 -0.99 -10.02 -7.07
CA VAL A 202 -0.02 -10.57 -6.10
C VAL A 202 0.15 -12.07 -6.20
N THR A 203 -0.88 -12.82 -6.61
CA THR A 203 -0.78 -14.28 -6.79
C THR A 203 -0.11 -14.67 -8.09
N ASP A 204 -0.25 -13.85 -9.13
CA ASP A 204 0.37 -14.08 -10.44
C ASP A 204 1.88 -13.78 -10.44
N GLY A 205 2.41 -13.24 -9.33
CA GLY A 205 3.84 -12.91 -9.18
C GLY A 205 4.27 -11.63 -9.91
N ASN A 206 3.33 -10.86 -10.46
CA ASN A 206 3.61 -9.63 -11.22
C ASN A 206 3.59 -8.35 -10.36
N ALA A 207 3.28 -8.49 -9.07
CA ALA A 207 3.10 -7.36 -8.16
C ALA A 207 4.39 -6.59 -7.86
N ALA A 208 4.34 -5.27 -8.04
CA ALA A 208 5.30 -4.36 -7.44
C ALA A 208 4.85 -4.07 -6.00
N TRP A 209 5.36 -4.82 -5.01
CA TRP A 209 4.82 -4.78 -3.63
C TRP A 209 4.85 -3.40 -2.98
N ASN A 210 5.84 -2.57 -3.31
CA ASN A 210 5.86 -1.17 -2.87
C ASN A 210 4.58 -0.43 -3.30
N SER A 211 4.21 -0.59 -4.57
CA SER A 211 3.01 0.01 -5.15
C SER A 211 1.74 -0.63 -4.63
N VAL A 212 1.73 -1.96 -4.40
CA VAL A 212 0.62 -2.65 -3.72
C VAL A 212 0.34 -1.99 -2.38
N PHE A 213 1.36 -1.82 -1.52
CA PHE A 213 1.15 -1.21 -0.21
C PHE A 213 0.76 0.28 -0.28
N GLN A 214 1.28 1.04 -1.26
CA GLN A 214 0.89 2.45 -1.46
C GLN A 214 -0.55 2.61 -1.95
N VAL A 215 -0.96 1.82 -2.94
CA VAL A 215 -2.34 1.81 -3.43
C VAL A 215 -3.28 1.39 -2.31
N SER A 216 -2.90 0.36 -1.56
CA SER A 216 -3.68 -0.14 -0.43
C SER A 216 -3.81 0.86 0.69
N SER A 217 -2.75 1.59 1.07
CA SER A 217 -2.84 2.59 2.13
C SER A 217 -3.80 3.72 1.79
N VAL A 218 -3.88 4.11 0.51
CA VAL A 218 -4.85 5.12 0.05
C VAL A 218 -6.27 4.61 0.06
N ILE A 219 -6.49 3.33 -0.30
CA ILE A 219 -7.83 2.74 -0.33
C ILE A 219 -8.33 2.49 1.09
N VAL A 220 -7.45 2.06 2.01
CA VAL A 220 -7.77 1.49 3.32
C VAL A 220 -7.94 2.53 4.43
N ASP A 221 -7.83 3.84 4.16
CA ASP A 221 -7.82 4.92 5.16
C ASP A 221 -9.19 5.25 5.83
N ARG A 222 -9.98 4.23 6.18
CA ARG A 222 -10.83 4.10 7.40
C ARG A 222 -12.26 3.59 7.19
N THR A 223 -12.83 3.60 5.98
CA THR A 223 -14.19 3.04 5.75
C THR A 223 -14.18 1.63 5.16
N SER A 224 -13.15 1.34 4.38
CA SER A 224 -12.99 0.14 3.55
C SER A 224 -12.18 -0.97 4.25
N PHE A 225 -11.39 -0.65 5.29
CA PHE A 225 -10.58 -1.63 6.01
C PHE A 225 -11.36 -2.87 6.45
N PRO A 226 -12.59 -2.77 7.03
CA PRO A 226 -13.35 -3.96 7.41
C PRO A 226 -13.65 -4.89 6.24
N VAL A 227 -13.92 -4.34 5.05
CA VAL A 227 -14.21 -5.12 3.84
C VAL A 227 -12.94 -5.78 3.32
N PHE A 228 -11.85 -5.02 3.18
CA PHE A 228 -10.55 -5.55 2.76
C PHE A 228 -10.02 -6.62 3.71
N LYS A 229 -10.13 -6.39 5.03
CA LYS A 229 -9.81 -7.37 6.07
C LYS A 229 -10.59 -8.66 5.87
N LYS A 230 -11.91 -8.59 5.73
CA LYS A 230 -12.77 -9.76 5.50
C LYS A 230 -12.41 -10.50 4.21
N CYS A 231 -12.08 -9.76 3.15
CA CYS A 231 -11.62 -10.34 1.90
C CYS A 231 -10.29 -11.09 2.06
N VAL A 232 -9.32 -10.53 2.77
CA VAL A 232 -8.04 -11.22 3.08
C VAL A 232 -8.26 -12.43 3.98
N GLU A 233 -9.08 -12.31 5.02
CA GLU A 233 -9.40 -13.43 5.92
C GLU A 233 -10.00 -14.60 5.16
N ARG A 234 -10.93 -14.33 4.23
CA ARG A 234 -11.49 -15.36 3.34
C ARG A 234 -10.41 -16.03 2.48
N ARG A 235 -9.54 -15.25 1.82
CA ARG A 235 -8.44 -15.80 1.00
C ARG A 235 -7.43 -16.60 1.83
N LEU A 236 -7.17 -16.16 3.06
CA LEU A 236 -6.31 -16.87 3.99
C LEU A 236 -6.94 -18.20 4.43
N ILE A 237 -8.25 -18.23 4.70
CA ILE A 237 -8.97 -19.47 4.99
C ILE A 237 -8.88 -20.45 3.82
N GLU A 238 -9.20 -19.99 2.60
CA GLU A 238 -9.08 -20.79 1.37
C GLU A 238 -7.66 -21.38 1.23
N ALA A 239 -6.62 -20.55 1.37
CA ALA A 239 -5.24 -20.99 1.27
C ALA A 239 -4.84 -22.01 2.36
N VAL A 240 -5.34 -21.86 3.59
CA VAL A 240 -5.06 -22.78 4.71
C VAL A 240 -5.76 -24.12 4.52
N ASP A 241 -6.98 -24.11 4.01
CA ASP A 241 -7.75 -25.32 3.69
C ASP A 241 -7.12 -26.08 2.52
N GLU A 242 -6.63 -25.37 1.51
CA GLU A 242 -5.92 -25.93 0.35
C GLU A 242 -4.46 -26.30 0.62
N ARG A 243 -3.93 -25.99 1.82
CA ARG A 243 -2.51 -26.16 2.17
C ARG A 243 -1.55 -25.38 1.25
N ASN A 244 -2.00 -24.23 0.76
CA ASN A 244 -1.22 -23.36 -0.11
C ASN A 244 -0.40 -22.34 0.70
N MET A 245 0.86 -22.72 0.98
CA MET A 245 1.81 -21.90 1.76
C MET A 245 2.01 -20.51 1.16
N THR A 246 2.21 -20.43 -0.16
CA THR A 246 2.50 -19.17 -0.86
C THR A 246 1.34 -18.20 -0.73
N GLN A 247 0.10 -18.64 -0.98
CA GLN A 247 -1.07 -17.79 -0.87
C GLN A 247 -1.37 -17.38 0.57
N ALA A 248 -1.11 -18.27 1.55
CA ALA A 248 -1.24 -17.92 2.97
C ALA A 248 -0.26 -16.80 3.36
N ILE A 249 1.00 -16.87 2.90
CA ILE A 249 2.00 -15.82 3.12
C ILE A 249 1.64 -14.51 2.39
N VAL A 250 1.11 -14.59 1.17
CA VAL A 250 0.60 -13.42 0.43
C VAL A 250 -0.54 -12.75 1.19
N ALA A 251 -1.50 -13.52 1.70
CA ALA A 251 -2.60 -12.99 2.49
C ALA A 251 -2.10 -12.34 3.80
N LEU A 252 -1.13 -12.96 4.47
CA LEU A 252 -0.45 -12.39 5.64
C LEU A 252 0.22 -11.03 5.32
N ALA A 253 0.94 -10.97 4.20
CA ALA A 253 1.55 -9.74 3.73
C ALA A 253 0.47 -8.69 3.43
N LEU A 254 -0.58 -9.01 2.68
CA LEU A 254 -1.62 -8.03 2.37
C LEU A 254 -2.28 -7.45 3.63
N LEU A 255 -2.69 -8.31 4.56
CA LEU A 255 -3.38 -7.86 5.75
C LEU A 255 -2.52 -6.91 6.59
N ARG A 256 -1.26 -7.26 6.80
CA ARG A 256 -0.32 -6.38 7.51
C ARG A 256 -0.15 -5.05 6.80
N GLY A 257 -0.13 -5.05 5.47
CA GLY A 257 -0.06 -3.84 4.66
C GLY A 257 -1.30 -2.95 4.82
N PHE A 258 -2.44 -3.53 5.17
CA PHE A 258 -3.70 -2.82 5.40
C PHE A 258 -3.82 -2.31 6.84
N CYS A 259 -3.12 -2.92 7.80
CA CYS A 259 -3.12 -2.46 9.19
C CYS A 259 -2.50 -1.07 9.31
N SER A 260 -3.11 -0.23 10.15
CA SER A 260 -2.61 1.13 10.42
C SER A 260 -1.34 1.16 11.29
N GLY A 261 -0.98 0.03 11.91
CA GLY A 261 0.13 -0.09 12.84
C GLY A 261 0.18 -1.45 13.54
N ALA A 262 1.14 -1.58 14.46
CA ALA A 262 1.39 -2.83 15.17
C ALA A 262 0.24 -3.21 16.11
N SER A 263 -0.42 -2.21 16.70
CA SER A 263 -1.60 -2.40 17.55
C SER A 263 -2.76 -3.09 16.81
N ASP A 264 -3.11 -2.59 15.63
CA ASP A 264 -4.19 -3.15 14.80
C ASP A 264 -3.85 -4.56 14.32
N TYR A 265 -2.60 -4.76 13.88
CA TYR A 265 -2.09 -6.10 13.54
C TYR A 265 -2.15 -7.07 14.73
N GLY A 266 -1.79 -6.60 15.93
CA GLY A 266 -1.87 -7.42 17.15
C GLY A 266 -3.28 -7.84 17.53
N ASN A 267 -4.26 -6.97 17.32
CA ASN A 267 -5.68 -7.31 17.53
C ASN A 267 -6.16 -8.39 16.56
N TRP A 268 -5.75 -8.31 15.28
CA TRP A 268 -6.03 -9.37 14.33
C TRP A 268 -5.31 -10.68 14.70
N ASN A 269 -4.02 -10.61 15.06
CA ASN A 269 -3.23 -11.79 15.42
C ASN A 269 -3.85 -12.52 16.63
N ALA A 270 -4.35 -11.80 17.62
CA ALA A 270 -5.05 -12.41 18.76
C ALA A 270 -6.37 -13.10 18.37
N ALA A 271 -7.01 -12.68 17.27
CA ALA A 271 -8.29 -13.20 16.80
C ALA A 271 -8.15 -14.43 15.87
N LEU A 272 -6.94 -14.88 15.56
CA LEU A 272 -6.67 -15.97 14.60
C LEU A 272 -7.37 -17.29 14.92
N LEU A 273 -7.60 -17.63 16.20
CA LEU A 273 -8.32 -18.85 16.56
C LEU A 273 -9.74 -18.87 15.97
N ASN A 274 -10.38 -17.70 15.85
CA ASN A 274 -11.72 -17.60 15.29
C ASN A 274 -11.74 -17.92 13.79
N LEU A 275 -10.61 -17.73 13.09
CA LEU A 275 -10.45 -18.10 11.69
C LEU A 275 -10.10 -19.60 11.54
N PHE A 276 -9.31 -20.14 12.47
CA PHE A 276 -8.81 -21.51 12.41
C PHE A 276 -9.13 -22.32 13.66
N PRO A 277 -10.41 -22.67 13.92
CA PRO A 277 -10.79 -23.45 15.09
C PRO A 277 -10.34 -24.92 14.99
N ALA A 278 -10.12 -25.44 13.78
CA ALA A 278 -9.66 -26.80 13.55
C ALA A 278 -8.15 -26.93 13.78
N GLN A 279 -7.73 -27.95 14.55
CA GLN A 279 -6.33 -28.22 14.86
C GLN A 279 -5.45 -28.24 13.61
N ALA A 280 -5.88 -28.96 12.56
CA ALA A 280 -5.09 -29.11 11.35
C ALA A 280 -4.90 -27.78 10.59
N ALA A 281 -5.92 -26.93 10.53
CA ALA A 281 -5.85 -25.61 9.91
C ALA A 281 -4.90 -24.70 10.71
N PHE A 282 -5.06 -24.66 12.03
CA PHE A 282 -4.24 -23.84 12.92
C PHE A 282 -2.76 -24.25 12.88
N VAL A 283 -2.45 -25.56 12.91
CA VAL A 283 -1.07 -26.05 12.84
C VAL A 283 -0.41 -25.65 11.52
N PHE A 284 -1.11 -25.77 10.39
CA PHE A 284 -0.58 -25.34 9.10
C PHE A 284 -0.33 -23.84 9.06
N TYR A 285 -1.26 -23.04 9.57
CA TYR A 285 -1.07 -21.59 9.67
C TYR A 285 0.15 -21.22 10.54
N VAL A 286 0.36 -21.90 11.67
CA VAL A 286 1.55 -21.72 12.52
C VAL A 286 2.83 -22.15 11.79
N ASP A 287 2.78 -23.18 10.96
CA ASP A 287 3.88 -23.57 10.08
C ASP A 287 4.18 -22.47 9.05
N CYS A 288 3.16 -21.83 8.45
CA CYS A 288 3.34 -20.66 7.60
C CYS A 288 4.05 -19.51 8.32
N LEU A 289 3.64 -19.21 9.57
CA LEU A 289 4.30 -18.19 10.37
C LEU A 289 5.76 -18.56 10.67
N SER A 290 6.04 -19.85 10.93
CA SER A 290 7.39 -20.34 11.20
C SER A 290 8.33 -20.15 10.01
N HIS A 291 7.83 -20.37 8.79
CA HIS A 291 8.58 -20.17 7.55
C HIS A 291 9.00 -18.70 7.33
N ILE A 292 8.20 -17.75 7.77
CA ILE A 292 8.48 -16.32 7.56
C ILE A 292 9.29 -15.67 8.69
N VAL A 293 9.47 -16.32 9.85
CA VAL A 293 10.24 -15.76 10.99
C VAL A 293 11.58 -15.13 10.60
N PRO A 294 12.41 -15.71 9.72
CA PRO A 294 13.68 -15.09 9.34
C PRO A 294 13.53 -13.73 8.64
N LEU A 295 12.40 -13.53 7.95
CA LEU A 295 12.04 -12.35 7.17
C LEU A 295 11.21 -11.34 7.97
N GLU A 296 10.73 -11.73 9.15
CA GLU A 296 9.83 -10.89 9.94
C GLU A 296 10.53 -9.66 10.50
N PRO A 297 9.91 -8.47 10.36
CA PRO A 297 10.33 -7.29 11.09
C PRO A 297 10.22 -7.48 12.61
N THR A 298 11.15 -6.88 13.36
CA THR A 298 11.21 -6.98 14.83
C THR A 298 9.88 -6.71 15.53
N ILE A 299 9.14 -5.68 15.10
CA ILE A 299 7.86 -5.31 15.74
C ILE A 299 6.77 -6.37 15.47
N CYS A 300 6.78 -7.05 14.32
CA CYS A 300 5.87 -8.15 14.05
C CYS A 300 6.17 -9.34 14.96
N LEU A 301 7.46 -9.69 15.13
CA LEU A 301 7.89 -10.73 16.06
C LEU A 301 7.46 -10.41 17.51
N LYS A 302 7.58 -9.14 17.93
CA LYS A 302 7.08 -8.68 19.24
C LYS A 302 5.56 -8.87 19.35
N VAL A 303 4.79 -8.52 18.32
CA VAL A 303 3.34 -8.78 18.30
C VAL A 303 3.06 -10.28 18.46
N HIS A 304 3.77 -11.14 17.73
CA HIS A 304 3.57 -12.59 17.78
C HIS A 304 3.75 -13.19 19.18
N VAL A 305 4.67 -12.66 20.00
CA VAL A 305 4.89 -13.14 21.38
C VAL A 305 3.90 -12.55 22.39
N ASN A 306 3.36 -11.36 22.14
CA ASN A 306 2.52 -10.64 23.12
C ASN A 306 1.02 -10.73 22.83
N LYS A 307 0.64 -10.97 21.58
CA LYS A 307 -0.75 -11.10 21.12
C LYS A 307 -1.01 -12.48 20.56
N VAL A 308 -0.57 -13.48 21.30
CA VAL A 308 -0.69 -14.90 20.94
C VAL A 308 -2.17 -15.28 20.91
N PRO A 309 -2.70 -15.84 19.80
CA PRO A 309 -4.03 -16.41 19.79
C PRO A 309 -4.08 -17.66 20.69
N PRO A 310 -5.19 -17.92 21.39
CA PRO A 310 -5.40 -19.22 22.02
C PRO A 310 -5.30 -20.34 20.97
N ALA A 311 -4.68 -21.47 21.32
CA ALA A 311 -4.58 -22.63 20.42
C ALA A 311 -5.76 -23.59 20.61
N PRO A 312 -6.25 -24.23 19.53
CA PRO A 312 -7.22 -25.31 19.65
C PRO A 312 -6.58 -26.55 20.30
N GLN A 313 -7.41 -27.48 20.76
CA GLN A 313 -6.95 -28.73 21.38
C GLN A 313 -6.00 -29.47 20.43
N GLY A 314 -4.85 -29.91 20.96
CA GLY A 314 -3.82 -30.61 20.19
C GLY A 314 -2.86 -29.74 19.38
N ALA A 315 -3.03 -28.42 19.34
CA ALA A 315 -2.12 -27.50 18.63
C ALA A 315 -1.15 -26.73 19.56
N HIS A 316 -1.22 -26.92 20.88
CA HIS A 316 -0.39 -26.21 21.84
C HIS A 316 1.12 -26.43 21.66
N SER A 317 1.54 -27.63 21.26
CA SER A 317 2.95 -27.92 21.00
C SER A 317 3.47 -27.13 19.81
N ALA A 318 2.76 -27.18 18.67
CA ALA A 318 3.13 -26.41 17.48
C ALA A 318 3.21 -24.91 17.77
N LEU A 319 2.25 -24.36 18.53
CA LEU A 319 2.30 -22.96 18.95
C LEU A 319 3.50 -22.67 19.88
N ALA A 320 3.81 -23.56 20.81
CA ALA A 320 4.94 -23.40 21.72
C ALA A 320 6.28 -23.41 20.97
N ASP A 321 6.46 -24.33 20.01
CA ASP A 321 7.65 -24.44 19.17
C ASP A 321 7.84 -23.18 18.32
N TYR A 322 6.76 -22.70 17.70
CA TYR A 322 6.77 -21.43 16.96
C TYR A 322 7.15 -20.24 17.86
N LEU A 323 6.57 -20.12 19.06
CA LEU A 323 6.92 -19.04 19.98
C LEU A 323 8.36 -19.13 20.48
N ALA A 324 8.91 -20.34 20.62
CA ALA A 324 10.33 -20.53 20.92
C ALA A 324 11.21 -20.03 19.77
N LEU A 325 10.85 -20.33 18.52
CA LEU A 325 11.53 -19.83 17.32
C LEU A 325 11.51 -18.30 17.25
N VAL A 326 10.35 -17.67 17.49
CA VAL A 326 10.22 -16.20 17.51
C VAL A 326 11.09 -15.57 18.61
N ARG A 327 11.10 -16.14 19.82
CA ARG A 327 11.95 -15.64 20.92
C ARG A 327 13.44 -15.80 20.62
N ALA A 328 13.84 -16.92 20.04
CA ALA A 328 15.21 -17.14 19.60
C ALA A 328 15.61 -16.09 18.57
N ARG A 329 14.73 -15.81 17.59
CA ARG A 329 14.98 -14.77 16.58
C ARG A 329 15.10 -13.37 17.18
N LEU A 330 14.24 -13.00 18.13
CA LEU A 330 14.36 -11.72 18.84
C LEU A 330 15.68 -11.63 19.61
N SER A 331 16.11 -12.73 20.26
CA SER A 331 17.40 -12.79 20.96
C SER A 331 18.60 -12.64 20.02
N GLU A 332 18.57 -13.25 18.83
CA GLU A 332 19.61 -13.09 17.80
C GLU A 332 19.72 -11.64 17.33
N LEU A 333 18.58 -10.97 17.18
CA LEU A 333 18.50 -9.55 16.84
C LEU A 333 18.87 -8.61 18.01
N GLN A 334 19.19 -9.16 19.19
CA GLN A 334 19.45 -8.42 20.43
C GLN A 334 18.26 -7.55 20.88
N GLU A 335 17.05 -7.97 20.55
CA GLU A 335 15.80 -7.27 20.81
C GLU A 335 15.07 -7.86 22.02
N THR A 336 14.28 -7.03 22.70
CA THR A 336 13.42 -7.49 23.80
C THR A 336 12.13 -8.10 23.28
N THR A 337 11.44 -8.88 24.11
CA THR A 337 10.09 -9.36 23.79
C THR A 337 9.01 -8.32 24.06
N ASP A 338 9.31 -7.25 24.78
CA ASP A 338 8.34 -6.23 25.14
C ASP A 338 7.69 -5.56 23.92
N TRP A 339 6.37 -5.46 23.96
CA TRP A 339 5.54 -4.83 22.93
C TRP A 339 4.87 -3.56 23.48
N GLY A 340 4.98 -2.45 22.73
CA GLY A 340 4.45 -1.13 23.08
C GLY A 340 5.41 -0.24 23.88
N GLY A 341 5.24 1.08 23.76
CA GLY A 341 5.99 2.08 24.51
C GLY A 341 5.67 2.12 26.01
N LEU A 342 6.32 3.02 26.74
CA LEU A 342 6.02 3.33 28.15
C LEU A 342 4.59 3.79 28.38
N PHE A 343 3.99 4.43 27.37
CA PHE A 343 2.62 4.95 27.43
C PHE A 343 1.63 4.13 26.59
N GLY A 344 2.02 2.96 26.10
CA GLY A 344 1.14 2.07 25.33
C GLY A 344 0.98 2.41 23.84
N ASP A 345 1.67 3.44 23.34
CA ASP A 345 1.71 3.77 21.91
C ASP A 345 2.78 2.95 21.15
N ASP A 346 2.61 2.79 19.84
CA ASP A 346 3.54 2.05 18.95
C ASP A 346 4.88 2.79 18.72
N ASP A 347 5.05 4.02 19.23
CA ASP A 347 6.22 4.88 19.00
C ASP A 347 7.06 5.12 20.27
N ASN A 348 8.01 4.20 20.50
CA ASN A 348 9.01 4.29 21.57
C ASN A 348 9.86 5.58 21.51
N GLN A 349 9.93 6.28 20.38
CA GLN A 349 10.74 7.51 20.27
C GLN A 349 10.06 8.72 20.93
N GLN A 350 8.73 8.73 20.98
CA GLN A 350 7.97 9.77 21.67
C GLN A 350 7.99 9.60 23.19
N ASP A 351 8.15 8.37 23.69
CA ASP A 351 8.16 8.09 25.13
C ASP A 351 9.22 8.91 25.86
N VAL A 352 10.45 8.93 25.35
CA VAL A 352 11.54 9.68 25.99
C VAL A 352 11.25 11.18 25.96
N HIS A 353 10.74 11.71 24.85
CA HIS A 353 10.36 13.13 24.77
C HIS A 353 9.24 13.49 25.76
N ARG A 354 8.19 12.66 25.87
CA ARG A 354 7.09 12.84 26.81
C ARG A 354 7.56 12.76 28.26
N VAL A 355 8.42 11.79 28.58
CA VAL A 355 9.01 11.65 29.91
C VAL A 355 9.88 12.85 30.26
N LEU A 356 10.72 13.32 29.33
CA LEU A 356 11.58 14.48 29.56
C LEU A 356 10.77 15.76 29.74
N ALA A 357 9.74 15.98 28.92
CA ALA A 357 8.85 17.13 29.06
C ALA A 357 8.13 17.12 30.42
N HIS A 358 7.59 15.97 30.84
CA HIS A 358 6.97 15.83 32.16
C HIS A 358 7.97 16.07 33.29
N PHE A 359 9.17 15.52 33.18
CA PHE A 359 10.22 15.68 34.18
C PHE A 359 10.72 17.14 34.27
N GLN A 360 10.81 17.85 33.16
CA GLN A 360 11.14 19.28 33.13
C GLN A 360 10.07 20.12 33.81
N ALA A 361 8.80 19.83 33.55
CA ALA A 361 7.67 20.58 34.11
C ALA A 361 7.48 20.31 35.61
N ASN A 362 7.55 19.04 36.04
CA ASN A 362 7.13 18.63 37.39
C ASN A 362 8.30 18.25 38.32
N ARG A 363 9.52 18.12 37.79
CA ARG A 363 10.71 17.63 38.51
C ARG A 363 10.52 16.26 39.17
N GLN A 364 9.59 15.46 38.66
CA GLN A 364 9.23 14.14 39.16
C GLN A 364 9.30 13.10 38.05
N VAL A 365 9.74 11.90 38.41
CA VAL A 365 9.77 10.75 37.50
C VAL A 365 8.34 10.25 37.29
N PRO A 366 7.84 10.13 36.04
CA PRO A 366 6.51 9.62 35.78
C PRO A 366 6.30 8.21 36.37
N ALA A 367 5.10 7.94 36.90
CA ALA A 367 4.75 6.62 37.44
C ALA A 367 4.97 5.48 36.43
N ALA A 368 4.64 5.71 35.16
CA ALA A 368 4.87 4.74 34.07
C ALA A 368 6.35 4.30 33.96
N VAL A 369 7.31 5.21 34.19
CA VAL A 369 8.74 4.88 34.18
C VAL A 369 9.11 4.00 35.38
N MET A 370 8.55 4.31 36.55
CA MET A 370 8.76 3.53 37.77
C MET A 370 8.15 2.13 37.67
N GLU A 371 6.97 2.02 37.06
CA GLU A 371 6.30 0.75 36.77
C GLU A 371 7.11 -0.07 35.76
N ALA A 372 7.56 0.52 34.65
CA ALA A 372 8.39 -0.17 33.68
C ALA A 372 9.70 -0.68 34.29
N ALA A 373 10.32 0.08 35.20
CA ALA A 373 11.52 -0.36 35.92
C ALA A 373 11.31 -1.58 36.83
N ILE A 374 10.06 -1.88 37.20
CA ILE A 374 9.70 -3.02 38.06
C ILE A 374 9.18 -4.18 37.21
N PHE A 375 8.25 -3.92 36.30
CA PHE A 375 7.48 -4.94 35.59
C PHE A 375 8.03 -5.29 34.20
N ARG A 376 8.84 -4.40 33.61
CA ARG A 376 9.36 -4.53 32.23
C ARG A 376 10.88 -4.29 32.20
N LYS A 377 11.60 -4.98 33.08
CA LYS A 377 13.02 -4.74 33.36
C LYS A 377 13.89 -4.77 32.11
N ASP A 378 13.70 -5.75 31.22
CA ASP A 378 14.48 -5.85 29.98
C ASP A 378 14.24 -4.67 29.03
N TYR A 379 12.99 -4.27 28.78
CA TYR A 379 12.70 -3.04 28.04
C TYR A 379 13.27 -1.80 28.72
N TYR A 380 13.07 -1.68 30.03
CA TYR A 380 13.50 -0.50 30.78
C TYR A 380 15.02 -0.32 30.73
N GLU A 381 15.80 -1.37 30.96
CA GLU A 381 17.27 -1.30 30.96
C GLU A 381 17.86 -1.25 29.55
N ARG A 382 17.36 -2.06 28.60
CA ARG A 382 17.96 -2.21 27.27
C ARG A 382 17.44 -1.21 26.24
N VAL A 383 16.23 -0.67 26.41
CA VAL A 383 15.60 0.24 25.46
C VAL A 383 15.51 1.64 26.05
N PHE A 384 14.74 1.81 27.13
CA PHE A 384 14.44 3.14 27.68
C PHE A 384 15.69 3.83 28.23
N LEU A 385 16.43 3.21 29.17
CA LEU A 385 17.63 3.80 29.75
C LEU A 385 18.70 4.09 28.69
N ARG A 386 18.90 3.17 27.73
CA ARG A 386 19.83 3.38 26.62
C ARG A 386 19.46 4.60 25.79
N ARG A 387 18.17 4.83 25.52
CA ARG A 387 17.72 6.00 24.78
C ARG A 387 17.87 7.29 25.57
N VAL A 388 17.58 7.29 26.87
CA VAL A 388 17.83 8.45 27.74
C VAL A 388 19.32 8.82 27.77
N ILE A 389 20.21 7.82 27.82
CA ILE A 389 21.67 8.03 27.74
C ILE A 389 22.07 8.64 26.39
N GLN A 390 21.53 8.14 25.27
CA GLN A 390 21.78 8.70 23.95
C GLN A 390 21.39 10.19 23.89
N VAL A 391 20.21 10.55 24.40
CA VAL A 391 19.75 11.96 24.46
C VAL A 391 20.65 12.80 25.38
N ALA A 392 21.04 12.25 26.54
CA ALA A 392 21.94 12.94 27.46
C ALA A 392 23.35 13.18 26.87
N ASN A 393 23.82 12.30 25.98
CA ASN A 393 25.13 12.41 25.32
C ASN A 393 25.08 13.25 24.03
N GLY A 394 23.94 13.31 23.34
CA GLY A 394 23.77 14.04 22.07
C GLY A 394 23.84 15.57 22.18
N GLY A 395 23.90 16.13 23.38
CA GLY A 395 23.93 17.58 23.64
C GLY A 395 25.25 18.29 23.31
N ALA A 396 26.26 17.60 22.77
CA ALA A 396 27.59 18.17 22.52
C ALA A 396 27.68 19.07 21.27
N GLY A 397 26.66 19.09 20.39
CA GLY A 397 26.71 19.83 19.11
C GLY A 397 25.42 20.55 18.66
N GLY A 398 24.38 20.64 19.50
CA GLY A 398 23.10 21.27 19.14
C GLY A 398 22.84 22.60 19.84
N GLU A 399 22.44 23.63 19.09
CA GLU A 399 22.01 24.93 19.64
C GLU A 399 20.56 24.87 20.19
N GLY A 400 20.30 25.59 21.28
CA GLY A 400 18.96 25.82 21.83
C GLY A 400 18.28 24.60 22.49
N GLU A 401 17.26 24.04 21.83
CA GLU A 401 16.38 23.00 22.38
C GLU A 401 17.09 21.68 22.70
N GLY A 402 18.04 21.26 21.84
CA GLY A 402 18.77 20.00 22.04
C GLY A 402 19.62 19.99 23.32
N ARG A 403 20.15 21.16 23.72
CA ARG A 403 20.96 21.30 24.94
C ARG A 403 20.10 21.25 26.21
N SER A 404 18.87 21.79 26.15
CA SER A 404 17.89 21.74 27.23
C SER A 404 17.41 20.30 27.48
N GLN A 405 17.14 19.54 26.41
CA GLN A 405 16.74 18.14 26.51
C GLN A 405 17.86 17.25 27.05
N ALA A 406 19.11 17.46 26.61
CA ALA A 406 20.26 16.71 27.14
C ALA A 406 20.49 16.95 28.64
N ALA A 407 20.30 18.20 29.11
CA ALA A 407 20.38 18.54 30.53
C ALA A 407 19.26 17.88 31.35
N ALA A 408 18.04 17.85 30.84
CA ALA A 408 16.92 17.16 31.48
C ALA A 408 17.15 15.64 31.55
N ALA A 409 17.66 15.03 30.48
CA ALA A 409 17.98 13.61 30.44
C ALA A 409 19.08 13.24 31.47
N ALA A 410 20.10 14.08 31.61
CA ALA A 410 21.13 13.91 32.63
C ALA A 410 20.55 13.96 34.06
N GLN A 411 19.66 14.92 34.33
CA GLN A 411 19.02 15.06 35.65
C GLN A 411 18.07 13.90 35.94
N LEU A 412 17.36 13.40 34.92
CA LEU A 412 16.52 12.21 35.02
C LEU A 412 17.37 10.97 35.37
N LEU A 413 18.50 10.75 34.69
CA LEU A 413 19.40 9.61 34.97
C LEU A 413 19.93 9.64 36.41
N THR A 414 20.35 10.80 36.90
CA THR A 414 20.78 10.97 38.30
C THR A 414 19.65 10.66 39.27
N SER A 415 18.44 11.13 38.99
CA SER A 415 17.25 10.87 39.84
C SER A 415 16.90 9.38 39.87
N LEU A 416 16.95 8.71 38.71
CA LEU A 416 16.71 7.27 38.58
C LEU A 416 17.79 6.44 39.30
N TYR A 417 19.05 6.89 39.28
CA TYR A 417 20.13 6.24 40.03
C TYR A 417 19.94 6.40 41.55
N GLN A 418 19.59 7.59 42.01
CA GLN A 418 19.35 7.87 43.43
C GLN A 418 18.18 7.05 44.00
N CYS A 419 17.12 6.82 43.22
CA CYS A 419 15.99 5.97 43.65
C CYS A 419 16.22 4.46 43.41
N GLY A 420 17.45 4.05 43.06
CA GLY A 420 17.82 2.64 42.86
C GLY A 420 17.20 2.00 41.62
N LYS A 421 16.68 2.81 40.70
CA LYS A 421 16.06 2.35 39.44
C LYS A 421 17.00 2.43 38.24
N CYS A 422 18.23 2.91 38.38
CA CYS A 422 19.24 2.82 37.32
C CYS A 422 20.38 1.90 37.75
N PRO A 423 20.68 0.80 37.04
CA PRO A 423 21.78 -0.10 37.39
C PRO A 423 23.13 0.64 37.42
N PRO A 424 24.01 0.38 38.42
CA PRO A 424 25.30 1.07 38.55
C PRO A 424 26.25 0.91 37.36
N GLY A 425 26.13 -0.17 36.58
CA GLY A 425 26.90 -0.36 35.35
C GLY A 425 26.48 0.62 34.26
N ILE A 426 25.17 0.77 34.04
CA ILE A 426 24.57 1.67 33.04
C ILE A 426 24.83 3.14 33.42
N TYR A 427 24.70 3.49 34.71
CA TYR A 427 24.99 4.85 35.18
C TYR A 427 26.48 5.22 35.02
N ARG A 428 27.40 4.28 35.31
CA ARG A 428 28.85 4.49 35.11
C ARG A 428 29.23 4.64 33.65
N GLU A 429 28.58 3.92 32.74
CA GLU A 429 28.78 4.06 31.30
C GLU A 429 28.48 5.49 30.83
N TRP A 430 27.36 6.06 31.29
CA TRP A 430 27.01 7.45 31.00
C TRP A 430 27.95 8.45 31.68
N ALA A 431 28.23 8.28 32.97
CA ALA A 431 29.10 9.19 33.72
C ALA A 431 30.56 9.16 33.22
N GLY A 432 31.05 8.00 32.79
CA GLY A 432 32.37 7.80 32.22
C GLY A 432 32.53 8.42 30.83
N ALA A 433 31.48 8.42 30.00
CA ALA A 433 31.47 9.10 28.71
C ALA A 433 31.61 10.63 28.82
N LYS A 434 31.24 11.23 29.96
CA LYS A 434 31.49 12.65 30.27
C LYS A 434 32.90 12.95 30.79
N GLY A 435 33.62 11.94 31.28
CA GLY A 435 34.95 12.07 31.88
C GLY A 435 36.12 11.83 30.93
N GLY A 436 35.84 11.60 29.64
CA GLY A 436 36.83 11.32 28.58
C GLY A 436 36.97 12.41 27.52
N ILE A 437 36.64 13.67 27.85
CA ILE A 437 36.97 14.86 27.05
C ILE A 437 37.96 15.71 27.84
#